data_AF-A0A1U7EYC9-F1
#
_entry.id   AF-A0A1U7EYC9-F1
#
_cell.length_a   1.000
_cell.length_b   1.000
_cell.length_c   1.000
_cell.angle_alpha   90.00
_cell.angle_beta   90.00
_cell.angle_gamma   90.00
#
_symmetry.space_group_name_H-M   'P 1'
#
loop_
_entity.id
_entity.type
_entity.pdbx_description
1 polymer ?
#
loop_
_entity_poly.entity_id
_entity_poly.type
_entity_poly.pdbx_seq_one_letter_code
_entity_poly.pdbx_strand_id
1 'polypeptide(L)' 'MSNRPLDVLEETLGAEVHVTLKGGETYEGTLSGYDQHMNLVLEEGDNVTIIRGDNVVSIEP' A
#
# COMPACT_ATOMS: atom_id res chain seq x y z
N MET A 1 10.97 18.06 3.35
CA MET A 1 10.31 16.85 2.85
C MET A 1 9.28 17.31 1.84
N SER A 2 9.45 17.02 0.56
CA SER A 2 8.34 17.22 -0.38
C SER A 2 7.26 16.23 0.02
N ASN A 3 6.03 16.68 0.28
CA ASN A 3 4.92 15.77 0.58
C ASN A 3 4.43 15.10 -0.71
N ARG A 4 5.32 14.38 -1.41
CA ARG A 4 4.93 13.58 -2.58
C ARG A 4 4.34 12.27 -2.07
N PRO A 5 3.25 11.77 -2.68
CA PRO A 5 2.66 10.51 -2.27
C PRO A 5 3.66 9.34 -2.22
N LEU A 6 4.61 9.29 -3.16
CA LEU A 6 5.63 8.24 -3.21
C LEU A 6 6.69 8.36 -2.11
N ASP A 7 6.93 9.57 -1.58
CA ASP A 7 7.88 9.78 -0.48
C ASP A 7 7.29 9.18 0.82
N VAL A 8 5.97 9.32 1.02
CA VAL A 8 5.26 8.69 2.16
C VAL A 8 5.28 7.17 2.06
N LEU A 9 5.09 6.62 0.85
CA LEU A 9 5.16 5.16 0.63
C LEU A 9 6.56 4.60 0.89
N GLU A 10 7.61 5.32 0.50
CA GLU A 10 8.99 4.95 0.82
C GLU A 10 9.21 4.93 2.33
N GLU A 11 8.72 5.95 3.05
CA GLU A 11 8.82 6.05 4.51
C GLU A 11 8.03 4.96 5.24
N THR A 12 7.01 4.40 4.60
CA THR A 12 6.12 3.34 5.14
C THR A 12 6.58 1.93 4.75
N LEU A 13 7.62 1.80 3.92
CA LEU A 13 8.10 0.49 3.47
C LEU A 13 8.58 -0.37 4.65
N GLY A 14 8.06 -1.60 4.74
CA GLY A 14 8.34 -2.53 5.83
C GLY A 14 7.48 -2.32 7.08
N ALA A 15 6.53 -1.39 7.07
CA ALA A 15 5.53 -1.21 8.11
C ALA A 15 4.18 -1.83 7.72
N GLU A 16 3.37 -2.13 8.73
CA GLU A 16 1.98 -2.57 8.56
C GLU A 16 1.11 -1.39 8.10
N VAL A 17 0.23 -1.63 7.12
CA VAL A 17 -0.64 -0.59 6.54
C VAL A 17 -2.06 -1.10 6.38
N HIS A 18 -3.03 -0.18 6.42
CA HIS A 18 -4.41 -0.42 5.99
C HIS A 18 -4.67 0.23 4.63
N VAL A 19 -5.12 -0.57 3.67
CA VAL A 19 -5.41 -0.12 2.30
C VAL A 19 -6.90 -0.28 2.01
N THR A 20 -7.57 0.82 1.70
CA THR A 20 -8.99 0.81 1.28
C THR A 20 -9.11 0.89 -0.24
N LEU A 21 -9.92 0.02 -0.83
CA LEU A 21 -10.20 -0.02 -2.27
C LEU A 21 -11.51 0.68 -2.63
N LYS A 22 -11.71 0.95 -3.92
CA LYS A 22 -12.93 1.58 -4.46
C LYS A 22 -14.23 0.84 -4.11
N GLY A 23 -14.16 -0.46 -3.85
CA GLY A 23 -15.32 -1.29 -3.43
C GLY A 23 -15.66 -1.18 -1.95
N GLY A 24 -14.86 -0.46 -1.14
CA GLY A 24 -14.97 -0.44 0.32
C GLY A 24 -14.30 -1.63 1.00
N GLU A 25 -13.70 -2.54 0.24
CA GLU A 25 -12.84 -3.60 0.75
C GLU A 25 -11.56 -2.99 1.35
N THR A 26 -11.12 -3.54 2.47
CA THR A 26 -9.89 -3.13 3.15
C THR A 26 -8.95 -4.32 3.25
N TYR A 27 -7.67 -4.07 3.01
CA TYR A 27 -6.58 -5.02 3.20
C TYR A 27 -5.63 -4.50 4.28
N GLU A 28 -5.10 -5.41 5.06
CA GLU A 28 -4.08 -5.17 6.07
C GLU A 28 -2.86 -6.02 5.75
N GLY A 29 -1.67 -5.48 5.97
CA GLY A 29 -0.44 -6.23 5.79
C GLY A 29 0.79 -5.33 5.78
N THR A 30 1.96 -5.94 5.77
CA THR A 30 3.23 -5.21 5.69
C THR A 30 3.46 -4.74 4.25
N LEU A 31 3.65 -3.45 4.03
CA LEU A 31 4.00 -2.89 2.72
C LEU A 31 5.42 -3.31 2.35
N SER A 32 5.58 -4.31 1.48
CA SER A 32 6.90 -4.82 1.07
C SER A 32 7.40 -4.22 -0.26
N GLY A 33 6.53 -3.54 -1.01
CA GLY A 33 6.92 -2.87 -2.25
C GLY A 33 5.84 -1.99 -2.84
N TYR A 34 6.25 -1.06 -3.69
CA TYR A 34 5.35 -0.20 -4.46
C TYR A 34 5.99 0.29 -5.77
N ASP A 35 5.20 0.91 -6.65
CA ASP A 35 5.69 1.56 -7.87
C ASP A 35 5.09 2.95 -8.12
N GLN A 36 5.51 3.59 -9.22
CA GLN A 36 5.03 4.91 -9.63
C GLN A 36 3.54 4.97 -10.00
N HIS A 37 2.90 3.82 -10.25
CA HIS A 37 1.47 3.70 -10.50
C HIS A 37 0.67 3.48 -9.22
N MET A 38 1.35 3.43 -8.06
CA MET A 38 0.82 3.08 -6.75
C MET A 38 0.28 1.64 -6.69
N ASN A 39 0.82 0.74 -7.51
CA ASN A 39 0.64 -0.68 -7.24
C ASN A 39 1.37 -1.01 -5.93
N LEU A 40 0.75 -1.81 -5.07
CA LEU A 40 1.28 -2.15 -3.75
C LEU A 40 1.49 -3.66 -3.66
N VAL A 41 2.52 -4.06 -2.92
CA VAL A 41 2.75 -5.43 -2.50
C VAL A 41 2.60 -5.47 -0.99
N LEU A 42 1.61 -6.23 -0.50
CA LEU A 42 1.36 -6.46 0.92
C LEU A 42 1.70 -7.89 1.29
N GLU A 43 2.37 -8.06 2.43
CA GLU A 43 2.71 -9.35 3.01
C GLU A 43 1.94 -9.58 4.30
N GLU A 44 1.27 -10.72 4.41
CA GLU A 44 0.55 -11.19 5.60
C GLU A 44 0.89 -12.66 5.85
N GLY A 45 1.86 -12.91 6.74
CA GLY A 45 2.41 -14.25 6.95
C GLY A 45 3.08 -14.79 5.67
N ASP A 46 2.63 -15.95 5.19
CA ASP A 46 3.13 -16.58 3.96
C ASP A 46 2.38 -16.11 2.69
N ASN A 47 1.38 -15.24 2.83
CA ASN A 47 0.59 -14.73 1.71
C ASN A 47 1.14 -13.39 1.21
N VAL A 48 1.26 -13.27 -0.10
CA VAL A 48 1.63 -12.03 -0.79
C VAL A 48 0.46 -11.57 -1.65
N THR A 49 -0.01 -10.35 -1.42
CA THR A 49 -1.11 -9.73 -2.15
C THR A 49 -0.59 -8.55 -2.96
N ILE A 50 -0.89 -8.54 -4.26
CA ILE A 50 -0.59 -7.40 -5.14
C ILE A 50 -1.89 -6.62 -5.38
N ILE A 51 -1.89 -5.35 -4.98
CA ILE A 51 -3.02 -4.43 -5.17
C ILE A 51 -2.69 -3.48 -6.31
N ARG A 52 -3.59 -3.36 -7.29
CA ARG A 52 -3.42 -2.39 -8.38
C ARG A 52 -3.74 -0.97 -7.92
N GLY A 53 -2.87 -0.02 -8.23
CA GLY A 53 -2.99 1.37 -7.76
C GLY A 53 -4.20 2.13 -8.29
N ASP A 54 -4.75 1.72 -9.43
CA ASP A 54 -6.02 2.25 -9.94
C ASP A 54 -7.24 1.84 -9.12
N ASN A 55 -7.12 0.86 -8.21
CA ASN A 55 -8.18 0.46 -7.28
C ASN A 55 -8.03 1.05 -5.87
N VAL A 56 -6.86 1.60 -5.52
CA VAL A 56 -6.57 2.16 -4.19
C VAL A 56 -7.29 3.50 -4.01
N VAL A 57 -7.85 3.70 -2.81
CA VAL A 57 -8.51 4.95 -2.39
C VAL A 57 -7.73 5.65 -1.29
N SER A 58 -7.29 4.90 -0.28
CA SER A 58 -6.49 5.41 0.84
C SER A 58 -5.50 4.36 1.33
N ILE A 59 -4.41 4.83 1.91
CA ILE A 59 -3.38 4.03 2.57
C ILE A 59 -3.12 4.71 3.91
N GLU A 60 -3.28 3.96 5.00
CA GLU A 60 -3.03 4.40 6.36
C GLU A 60 -1.78 3.66 6.88
N PRO A 61 -0.66 4.38 7.14
CA PRO A 61 0.56 3.83 7.75
C PRO A 61 0.43 3.50 9.24
#